data_AF-A0AAW0DI58-F1
#
_entry.id   AF-A0AAW0DI58-F1
#
_cell.length_a   1.000
_cell.length_b   1.000
_cell.length_c   1.000
_cell.angle_alpha   90.00
_cell.angle_beta   90.00
_cell.angle_gamma   90.00
#
_symmetry.space_group_name_H-M   'P 1'
#
loop_
_entity.id
_entity.type
_entity.pdbx_description
1 polymer ?
#
loop_
_entity_poly.entity_id
_entity_poly.type
_entity_poly.pdbx_seq_one_letter_code
_entity_poly.pdbx_strand_id
1 'polypeptide(L)'
;MGVPVIEGYDGVVLWDVESFDKVTEIWSSAEYFSDVVPDEEKFCDRKDAILVRLNIVSINDRSSEFPIPRTAASLPLLQEDRARMVCIIKRKEGTTMDEMKKHWLGEHIKVSSLTLLGKEMIKVEQNHLASPSPIVSFSEPPSDTALPDWDGITLIDTPSFDTFLYPEDAKALGEDNAKWLAPGKLLMLPVNVATIIDNSMCHMVIENSKG
;
A
#
# COMPACT_ATOMS: atom_id res chain seq x y z
N MET A 1 -3.68 -13.01 18.65
CA MET A 1 -4.26 -11.66 18.77
C MET A 1 -5.18 -11.45 17.58
N GLY A 2 -6.46 -11.08 17.79
CA GLY A 2 -7.49 -11.03 16.75
C GLY A 2 -7.48 -9.73 15.94
N VAL A 3 -6.31 -9.35 15.41
CA VAL A 3 -6.24 -8.20 14.50
C VAL A 3 -6.97 -8.57 13.21
N PRO A 4 -7.95 -7.75 12.76
CA PRO A 4 -8.64 -8.01 11.50
C PRO A 4 -7.65 -8.05 10.33
N VAL A 5 -7.70 -9.13 9.55
CA VAL A 5 -6.96 -9.24 8.29
C VAL A 5 -7.87 -8.75 7.17
N ILE A 6 -7.31 -8.20 6.10
CA ILE A 6 -8.08 -7.89 4.89
C ILE A 6 -8.52 -9.22 4.27
N GLU A 7 -9.81 -9.52 4.32
CA GLU A 7 -10.37 -10.73 3.70
C GLU A 7 -10.57 -10.53 2.20
N GLY A 8 -10.33 -11.59 1.41
CA GLY A 8 -10.60 -11.60 -0.04
C GLY A 8 -9.50 -11.00 -0.93
N TYR A 9 -8.38 -10.56 -0.36
CA TYR A 9 -7.25 -10.03 -1.11
C TYR A 9 -5.95 -10.76 -0.73
N ASP A 10 -5.23 -11.26 -1.73
CA ASP A 10 -3.98 -12.04 -1.55
C ASP A 10 -2.70 -11.22 -1.75
N GLY A 11 -2.82 -9.96 -2.17
CA GLY A 11 -1.66 -9.12 -2.45
C GLY A 11 -2.02 -7.69 -2.80
N VAL A 12 -0.98 -6.88 -2.99
CA VAL A 12 -1.09 -5.48 -3.39
C VAL A 12 0.12 -5.10 -4.24
N VAL A 13 -0.12 -4.25 -5.23
CA VAL A 13 0.91 -3.57 -6.01
C VAL A 13 0.79 -2.07 -5.78
N LEU A 14 1.94 -1.42 -5.55
CA LEU A 14 2.03 0.03 -5.44
C LEU A 14 2.82 0.56 -6.64
N TRP A 15 2.25 1.53 -7.34
CA TRP A 15 2.90 2.22 -8.43
C TRP A 15 3.15 3.68 -8.06
N ASP A 16 4.43 4.06 -8.06
CA ASP A 16 4.83 5.47 -8.03
C ASP A 16 4.83 5.98 -9.46
N VAL A 17 3.94 6.93 -9.74
CA VAL A 17 3.65 7.42 -11.09
C VAL A 17 3.76 8.94 -11.11
N GLU A 18 4.14 9.50 -12.26
CA GLU A 18 4.32 10.95 -12.40
C GLU A 18 3.02 11.73 -12.17
N SER A 19 1.88 11.18 -12.63
CA SER A 19 0.55 11.73 -12.42
C SER A 19 -0.54 10.67 -12.60
N PHE A 20 -1.75 10.94 -12.06
CA PHE A 20 -2.91 10.07 -12.28
C PHE A 20 -3.38 10.05 -13.75
N ASP A 21 -3.14 11.12 -14.50
CA ASP A 21 -3.46 11.20 -15.92
C ASP A 21 -2.61 10.21 -16.73
N LYS A 22 -1.31 10.10 -16.41
CA LYS A 22 -0.41 9.13 -17.06
C LYS A 22 -0.84 7.68 -16.86
N VAL A 23 -1.34 7.34 -15.68
CA VAL A 23 -1.89 6.01 -15.44
C VAL A 23 -3.15 5.78 -16.26
N THR A 24 -4.01 6.79 -16.36
CA THR A 24 -5.24 6.72 -17.17
C THR A 24 -4.91 6.54 -18.66
N GLU A 25 -3.88 7.21 -19.16
CA GLU A 25 -3.38 7.01 -20.54
C GLU A 25 -2.94 5.56 -20.79
N ILE A 26 -2.17 4.96 -19.86
CA ILE A 26 -1.71 3.57 -19.98
C ILE A 26 -2.89 2.60 -20.05
N TRP A 27 -3.86 2.72 -19.14
CA TRP A 27 -5.01 1.81 -19.11
C TRP A 27 -6.05 2.07 -20.20
N SER A 28 -5.94 3.17 -20.92
CA SER A 28 -6.76 3.42 -22.11
C SER A 28 -6.06 2.98 -23.40
N SER A 29 -4.83 2.46 -23.32
CA SER A 29 -4.04 2.05 -24.48
C SER A 29 -4.48 0.69 -25.01
N ALA A 30 -4.45 0.51 -26.34
CA ALA A 30 -4.78 -0.76 -26.97
C ALA A 30 -3.82 -1.88 -26.55
N GLU A 31 -2.55 -1.55 -26.31
CA GLU A 31 -1.49 -2.47 -25.87
C GLU A 31 -1.79 -3.05 -24.48
N TYR A 32 -2.27 -2.23 -23.54
CA TYR A 32 -2.69 -2.71 -22.22
C TYR A 32 -3.81 -3.76 -22.34
N PHE A 33 -4.82 -3.50 -23.18
CA PHE A 33 -5.93 -4.43 -23.38
C PHE A 33 -5.56 -5.69 -24.17
N SER A 34 -4.61 -5.62 -25.11
CA SER A 34 -4.23 -6.79 -25.91
C SER A 34 -3.27 -7.72 -25.17
N ASP A 35 -2.35 -7.16 -24.38
CA ASP A 35 -1.21 -7.91 -23.88
C ASP A 35 -1.29 -8.16 -22.37
N VAL A 36 -1.73 -7.15 -21.60
CA VAL A 36 -1.71 -7.20 -20.13
C VAL A 36 -2.98 -7.81 -19.57
N VAL A 37 -4.16 -7.38 -20.03
CA VAL A 37 -5.45 -7.88 -19.52
C VAL A 37 -5.56 -9.42 -19.62
N PRO A 38 -5.28 -10.06 -20.78
CA PRO A 38 -5.39 -11.52 -20.88
C PRO A 38 -4.36 -12.26 -20.03
N ASP A 39 -3.25 -11.63 -19.67
CA ASP A 39 -2.26 -12.22 -18.78
C ASP A 39 -2.71 -12.14 -17.33
N GLU A 40 -3.16 -10.97 -16.88
CA GLU A 40 -3.67 -10.76 -15.53
C GLU A 40 -4.89 -11.65 -15.21
N GLU A 41 -5.79 -11.88 -16.17
CA GLU A 41 -6.94 -12.78 -16.02
C GLU A 41 -6.55 -14.24 -15.70
N LYS A 42 -5.30 -14.65 -15.96
CA LYS A 42 -4.82 -16.00 -15.63
C LYS A 42 -4.57 -16.19 -14.14
N PHE A 43 -4.32 -15.11 -13.40
CA PHE A 43 -3.85 -15.20 -12.01
C PHE A 43 -4.50 -14.18 -11.04
N CYS A 44 -5.30 -13.24 -11.53
CA CYS A 44 -5.98 -12.23 -10.73
C CYS A 44 -7.46 -12.14 -11.12
N ASP A 45 -8.35 -12.11 -10.12
CA ASP A 45 -9.75 -11.78 -10.36
C ASP A 45 -9.91 -10.27 -10.52
N ARG A 46 -9.72 -9.79 -11.75
CA ARG A 46 -9.79 -8.36 -12.10
C ARG A 46 -11.11 -7.70 -11.72
N LYS A 47 -12.21 -8.47 -11.60
CA LYS A 47 -13.54 -7.91 -11.29
C LYS A 47 -13.60 -7.37 -9.86
N ASP A 48 -12.88 -8.03 -8.95
CA ASP A 48 -12.86 -7.73 -7.52
C ASP A 48 -11.62 -6.91 -7.13
N ALA A 49 -10.67 -6.75 -8.06
CA ALA A 49 -9.57 -5.83 -7.90
C ALA A 49 -10.07 -4.37 -7.78
N ILE A 50 -9.47 -3.64 -6.86
CA ILE A 50 -9.75 -2.23 -6.63
C ILE A 50 -8.49 -1.42 -6.87
N LEU A 51 -8.68 -0.20 -7.37
CA LEU A 51 -7.63 0.79 -7.47
C LEU A 51 -7.85 1.87 -6.42
N VAL A 52 -6.77 2.24 -5.72
CA VAL A 52 -6.77 3.33 -4.75
C VAL A 52 -5.76 4.40 -5.17
N ARG A 53 -6.24 5.63 -5.38
CA ARG A 53 -5.42 6.80 -5.71
C ARG A 53 -4.92 7.46 -4.42
N LEU A 54 -3.61 7.48 -4.24
CA LEU A 54 -2.97 7.83 -2.98
C LEU A 54 -1.97 8.97 -3.17
N ASN A 55 -1.92 9.88 -2.19
CA ASN A 55 -0.84 10.82 -1.96
C ASN A 55 0.09 10.22 -0.93
N ILE A 56 1.38 10.15 -1.25
CA ILE A 56 2.38 9.45 -0.45
C ILE A 56 3.16 10.45 0.40
N VAL A 57 3.37 10.09 1.67
CA VAL A 57 4.32 10.75 2.57
C VAL A 57 5.24 9.69 3.17
N SER A 58 6.51 9.72 2.77
CA SER A 58 7.56 8.88 3.36
C SER A 58 8.12 9.57 4.61
N ILE A 59 8.09 8.91 5.76
CA ILE A 59 8.48 9.52 7.05
C ILE A 59 9.83 9.00 7.52
N ASN A 60 10.02 7.68 7.48
CA ASN A 60 11.29 7.04 7.74
C ASN A 60 11.64 6.21 6.52
N ASP A 61 12.88 6.30 6.06
CA ASP A 61 13.39 5.47 4.98
C ASP A 61 14.86 5.15 5.21
N ARG A 62 15.10 4.00 5.82
CA ARG A 62 16.42 3.39 5.99
C ARG A 62 16.65 2.26 5.00
N SER A 63 15.86 2.20 3.92
CA SER A 63 15.92 1.11 2.94
C SER A 63 17.29 0.99 2.25
N SER A 64 18.09 2.05 2.22
CA SER A 64 19.47 2.01 1.71
C SER A 64 20.39 1.07 2.51
N GLU A 65 20.09 0.82 3.78
CA GLU A 65 20.81 -0.13 4.63
C GLU A 65 20.48 -1.60 4.27
N PHE A 66 19.40 -1.79 3.51
CA PHE A 66 18.87 -3.06 3.08
C PHE A 66 18.73 -3.06 1.54
N PRO A 67 19.86 -3.08 0.80
CA PRO A 67 19.83 -2.92 -0.64
C PRO A 67 19.11 -4.12 -1.29
N ILE A 68 18.25 -3.80 -2.26
CA ILE A 68 17.58 -4.82 -3.08
C ILE A 68 18.66 -5.67 -3.75
N PRO A 69 18.63 -7.01 -3.61
CA PRO A 69 19.51 -7.88 -4.37
C PRO A 69 19.26 -7.69 -5.87
N ARG A 70 20.15 -6.96 -6.55
CA ARG A 70 20.10 -6.78 -8.00
C ARG A 70 21.09 -7.75 -8.63
N THR A 71 20.60 -8.82 -9.24
CA THR A 71 21.39 -9.56 -10.23
C THR A 71 20.98 -9.09 -11.61
N ALA A 72 21.95 -8.74 -12.46
CA ALA A 72 21.73 -8.18 -13.80
C ALA A 72 21.01 -9.12 -14.81
N ALA A 73 20.57 -10.31 -14.37
CA ALA A 73 20.01 -11.35 -15.24
C ALA A 73 18.93 -12.23 -14.58
N SER A 74 18.37 -11.86 -13.41
CA SER A 74 17.28 -12.65 -12.81
C SER A 74 16.08 -11.80 -12.46
N LEU A 75 14.92 -12.46 -12.49
CA LEU A 75 13.59 -11.92 -12.18
C LEU A 75 13.60 -11.19 -10.82
N PRO A 76 12.68 -10.23 -10.60
CA PRO A 76 12.51 -9.64 -9.27
C PRO A 76 12.33 -10.74 -8.23
N LEU A 77 13.16 -10.70 -7.19
CA LEU A 77 13.10 -11.66 -6.09
C LEU A 77 12.29 -11.09 -4.93
N LEU A 78 11.61 -11.97 -4.21
CA LEU A 78 11.07 -11.65 -2.91
C LEU A 78 12.22 -11.27 -1.98
N GLN A 79 12.06 -10.15 -1.28
CA GLN A 79 12.95 -9.70 -0.22
C GLN A 79 12.64 -10.53 1.02
N GLU A 80 13.65 -11.25 1.49
CA GLU A 80 13.59 -12.07 2.69
C GLU A 80 14.30 -11.40 3.89
N ASP A 81 14.88 -10.22 3.68
CA ASP A 81 15.63 -9.45 4.69
C ASP A 81 14.76 -8.54 5.56
N ARG A 82 13.46 -8.45 5.25
CA ARG A 82 12.47 -7.66 5.96
C ARG A 82 11.07 -8.23 5.82
N ALA A 83 10.18 -7.82 6.71
CA ALA A 83 8.75 -7.99 6.59
C ALA A 83 8.09 -6.67 6.20
N ARG A 84 7.01 -6.73 5.42
CA ARG A 84 6.14 -5.57 5.18
C ARG A 84 4.73 -5.84 5.69
N MET A 85 4.18 -4.83 6.35
CA MET A 85 2.78 -4.79 6.71
C MET A 85 2.08 -3.68 5.95
N VAL A 86 0.96 -4.01 5.33
CA VAL A 86 0.02 -3.03 4.79
C VAL A 86 -1.12 -2.86 5.79
N CYS A 87 -1.22 -1.67 6.37
CA CYS A 87 -2.31 -1.34 7.29
C CYS A 87 -3.30 -0.43 6.60
N ILE A 88 -4.58 -0.76 6.69
CA ILE A 88 -5.68 0.04 6.15
C ILE A 88 -6.46 0.63 7.31
N ILE A 89 -6.74 1.93 7.18
CA ILE A 89 -7.34 2.70 8.26
C ILE A 89 -8.72 3.22 7.87
N LYS A 90 -9.62 3.24 8.86
CA LYS A 90 -10.87 3.99 8.84
C LYS A 90 -10.83 4.98 10.00
N ARG A 91 -11.18 6.23 9.73
CA ARG A 91 -11.28 7.24 10.79
C ARG A 91 -12.53 7.02 11.64
N LYS A 92 -12.45 7.40 12.90
CA LYS A 92 -13.57 7.34 13.83
C LYS A 92 -14.74 8.20 13.35
N GLU A 93 -15.96 7.77 13.66
CA GLU A 93 -17.15 8.57 13.40
C GLU A 93 -17.06 9.95 14.06
N GLY A 94 -17.44 10.99 13.33
CA GLY A 94 -17.32 12.38 13.76
C GLY A 94 -15.94 13.01 13.55
N THR A 95 -14.88 12.21 13.28
CA THR A 95 -13.58 12.75 12.89
C THR A 95 -13.58 13.12 11.41
N THR A 96 -13.17 14.34 11.10
CA THR A 96 -13.00 14.81 9.73
C THR A 96 -11.74 14.23 9.10
N MET A 97 -11.66 14.24 7.77
CA MET A 97 -10.46 13.79 7.06
C MET A 97 -9.23 14.63 7.44
N ASP A 98 -9.39 15.94 7.62
CA ASP A 98 -8.28 16.84 7.97
C ASP A 98 -7.77 16.63 9.39
N GLU A 99 -8.68 16.40 10.35
CA GLU A 99 -8.30 16.02 11.72
C GLU A 99 -7.54 14.70 11.74
N MET A 100 -8.01 13.69 11.00
CA MET A 100 -7.31 12.42 10.87
C MET A 100 -5.92 12.62 10.28
N LYS A 101 -5.80 13.34 9.15
CA LYS A 101 -4.52 13.63 8.50
C LYS A 101 -3.54 14.32 9.43
N LYS A 102 -4.00 15.35 10.15
CA LYS A 102 -3.19 16.10 11.12
C LYS A 102 -2.71 15.19 12.26
N HIS A 103 -3.59 14.38 12.82
CA HIS A 103 -3.23 13.44 13.90
C HIS A 103 -2.26 12.39 13.39
N TRP A 104 -2.54 11.79 12.24
CA TRP A 104 -1.76 10.67 11.70
C TRP A 104 -0.35 11.08 11.29
N LEU A 105 -0.21 12.20 10.56
CA LEU A 105 1.08 12.74 10.14
C LEU A 105 1.86 13.38 11.31
N GLY A 106 1.17 13.97 12.27
CA GLY A 106 1.78 14.80 13.29
C GLY A 106 2.01 14.12 14.64
N GLU A 107 0.99 13.42 15.16
CA GLU A 107 0.96 12.90 16.53
C GLU A 107 1.20 11.39 16.56
N HIS A 108 0.48 10.63 15.74
CA HIS A 108 0.56 9.17 15.71
C HIS A 108 1.98 8.68 15.38
N ILE A 109 2.65 9.33 14.43
CA ILE A 109 4.04 8.98 14.10
C ILE A 109 5.00 9.25 15.27
N LYS A 110 4.75 10.29 16.07
CA LYS A 110 5.57 10.57 17.26
C LYS A 110 5.36 9.50 18.32
N VAL A 111 4.11 9.12 18.57
CA VAL A 111 3.80 8.00 19.48
C VAL A 111 4.51 6.74 19.00
N SER A 112 4.37 6.40 17.73
CA SER A 112 5.03 5.25 17.11
C SER A 112 6.55 5.30 17.29
N SER A 113 7.21 6.45 17.07
CA SER A 113 8.67 6.59 17.22
C SER A 113 9.20 6.32 18.64
N LEU A 114 8.35 6.40 19.66
CA LEU A 114 8.73 6.13 21.05
C LEU A 114 8.62 4.64 21.42
N THR A 115 7.92 3.85 20.62
CA THR A 115 7.69 2.40 20.79
C THR A 115 8.89 1.56 20.38
N LEU A 116 8.88 0.25 20.69
CA LEU A 116 9.88 -0.70 20.18
C LEU A 116 9.72 -0.88 18.67
N LEU A 117 8.49 -1.07 18.20
CA LEU A 117 8.14 -1.14 16.78
C LEU A 117 8.73 0.05 16.01
N GLY A 118 8.48 1.27 16.46
CA GLY A 118 8.94 2.47 15.76
C GLY A 118 10.46 2.62 15.70
N LYS A 119 11.20 2.06 16.67
CA LYS A 119 12.68 2.04 16.65
C LYS A 119 13.22 1.06 15.61
N GLU A 120 12.49 -0.02 15.35
CA GLU A 120 12.86 -1.05 14.38
C GLU A 120 12.31 -0.82 12.98
N MET A 121 11.31 0.05 12.78
CA MET A 121 10.75 0.37 11.47
C MET A 121 11.83 0.77 10.46
N ILE A 122 12.05 -0.02 9.43
CA ILE A 122 12.99 0.25 8.33
C ILE A 122 12.45 1.39 7.46
N LYS A 123 11.18 1.30 7.07
CA LYS A 123 10.49 2.27 6.23
C LYS A 123 9.05 2.46 6.67
N VAL A 124 8.54 3.69 6.61
CA VAL A 124 7.13 4.01 6.85
C VAL A 124 6.63 4.98 5.80
N GLU A 125 5.58 4.57 5.10
CA GLU A 125 4.86 5.41 4.15
C GLU A 125 3.41 5.55 4.59
N GLN A 126 2.95 6.79 4.76
CA GLN A 126 1.53 7.08 4.92
C GLN A 126 0.96 7.47 3.56
N ASN A 127 -0.09 6.77 3.16
CA ASN A 127 -0.75 6.92 1.88
C ASN A 127 -2.16 7.43 2.14
N HIS A 128 -2.36 8.70 1.83
CA HIS A 128 -3.60 9.42 2.06
C HIS A 128 -4.44 9.42 0.80
N LEU A 129 -5.77 9.37 0.90
CA LEU A 129 -6.61 9.45 -0.29
C LEU A 129 -6.37 10.75 -1.07
N ALA A 130 -6.14 10.62 -2.38
CA ALA A 130 -5.72 11.73 -3.23
C ALA A 130 -6.89 12.57 -3.78
N SER A 131 -8.12 12.06 -3.73
CA SER A 131 -9.30 12.75 -4.26
C SER A 131 -10.57 12.39 -3.48
N PRO A 132 -11.69 13.09 -3.71
CA PRO A 132 -12.99 12.75 -3.11
C PRO A 132 -13.55 11.39 -3.57
N SER A 133 -13.13 10.87 -4.72
CA SER A 133 -13.49 9.54 -5.23
C SER A 133 -12.22 8.73 -5.53
N PRO A 134 -11.45 8.38 -4.49
CA PRO A 134 -10.09 7.86 -4.62
C PRO A 134 -10.05 6.35 -4.87
N ILE A 135 -11.12 5.64 -4.54
CA ILE A 135 -11.25 4.19 -4.69
C ILE A 135 -12.20 3.94 -5.85
N VAL A 136 -11.80 3.09 -6.79
CA VAL A 136 -12.59 2.71 -7.97
C VAL A 136 -12.43 1.21 -8.22
N SER A 137 -13.41 0.59 -8.91
CA SER A 137 -13.24 -0.77 -9.42
C SER A 137 -12.21 -0.78 -10.53
N PHE A 138 -11.37 -1.81 -10.57
CA PHE A 138 -10.36 -1.99 -11.59
C PHE A 138 -10.93 -2.60 -12.89
N SER A 139 -12.15 -3.13 -12.84
CA SER A 139 -12.80 -3.76 -14.00
C SER A 139 -13.80 -2.84 -14.69
N GLU A 140 -13.98 -3.08 -16.00
CA GLU A 140 -15.08 -2.54 -16.79
C GLU A 140 -15.97 -3.69 -17.32
N PRO A 141 -17.30 -3.67 -17.09
CA PRO A 141 -18.02 -2.69 -16.29
C PRO A 141 -17.69 -2.82 -14.79
N PRO A 142 -17.90 -1.75 -13.99
CA PRO A 142 -17.64 -1.78 -12.55
C PRO A 142 -18.38 -2.94 -11.89
N SER A 143 -17.70 -3.63 -10.97
CA SER A 143 -18.33 -4.67 -10.15
C SER A 143 -19.48 -4.09 -9.31
N ASP A 144 -20.52 -4.89 -9.11
CA ASP A 144 -21.61 -4.60 -8.16
C ASP A 144 -21.12 -4.63 -6.70
N THR A 145 -19.89 -5.10 -6.47
CA THR A 145 -19.24 -5.09 -5.15
C THR A 145 -19.09 -3.65 -4.65
N ALA A 146 -19.62 -3.40 -3.46
CA ALA A 146 -19.48 -2.10 -2.81
C ALA A 146 -18.00 -1.76 -2.61
N LEU A 147 -17.60 -0.57 -3.05
CA LEU A 147 -16.24 -0.08 -2.84
C LEU A 147 -15.98 0.08 -1.33
N PRO A 148 -14.77 -0.27 -0.87
CA PRO A 148 -14.44 -0.11 0.53
C PRO A 148 -14.45 1.36 0.95
N ASP A 149 -14.91 1.62 2.17
CA ASP A 149 -14.94 2.95 2.76
C ASP A 149 -13.63 3.23 3.55
N TRP A 150 -12.47 3.08 2.91
CA TRP A 150 -11.17 3.30 3.55
C TRP A 150 -10.79 4.78 3.58
N ASP A 151 -10.05 5.21 4.60
CA ASP A 151 -9.59 6.59 4.76
C ASP A 151 -8.09 6.78 4.48
N GLY A 152 -7.34 5.68 4.38
CA GLY A 152 -5.90 5.70 4.10
C GLY A 152 -5.25 4.33 4.24
N ILE A 153 -3.99 4.25 3.81
CA ILE A 153 -3.17 3.05 3.83
C ILE A 153 -1.78 3.41 4.37
N THR A 154 -1.15 2.57 5.17
CA THR A 154 0.29 2.70 5.47
C THR A 154 1.04 1.42 5.16
N LEU A 155 2.23 1.60 4.63
CA LEU A 155 3.19 0.53 4.38
C LEU A 155 4.28 0.69 5.43
N ILE A 156 4.54 -0.39 6.17
CA ILE A 156 5.55 -0.41 7.23
C ILE A 156 6.49 -1.58 6.96
N ASP A 157 7.77 -1.28 6.76
CA ASP A 157 8.83 -2.28 6.70
C ASP A 157 9.48 -2.43 8.06
N THR A 158 9.73 -3.67 8.48
CA THR A 158 10.42 -4.04 9.72
C THR A 158 11.37 -5.21 9.46
N PRO A 159 12.33 -5.50 10.36
CA PRO A 159 13.20 -6.67 10.21
C PRO A 159 12.45 -8.00 10.23
N SER A 160 11.29 -8.06 10.90
CA SER A 160 10.46 -9.26 11.00
C SER A 160 8.99 -8.96 11.29
N PHE A 161 8.10 -9.93 11.08
CA PHE A 161 6.70 -9.81 11.49
C PHE A 161 6.54 -9.75 13.02
N ASP A 162 7.47 -10.32 13.78
CA ASP A 162 7.44 -10.32 15.25
C ASP A 162 7.59 -8.91 15.83
N THR A 163 8.23 -7.99 15.09
CA THR A 163 8.34 -6.56 15.45
C THR A 163 6.96 -5.90 15.64
N PHE A 164 5.91 -6.39 14.98
CA PHE A 164 4.54 -5.87 15.15
C PHE A 164 3.83 -6.41 16.40
N LEU A 165 4.42 -7.39 17.09
CA LEU A 165 3.79 -8.14 18.17
C LEU A 165 4.33 -7.75 19.56
N TYR A 166 5.14 -6.70 19.66
CA TYR A 166 5.69 -6.26 20.94
C TYR A 166 4.58 -5.89 21.94
N PRO A 167 4.44 -6.64 23.06
CA PRO A 167 3.37 -6.38 24.02
C PRO A 167 3.53 -5.03 24.74
N GLU A 168 4.77 -4.51 24.86
CA GLU A 168 5.09 -3.22 25.45
C GLU A 168 4.44 -2.06 24.69
N ASP A 169 4.27 -2.22 23.37
CA ASP A 169 3.74 -1.18 22.49
C ASP A 169 2.21 -1.15 22.47
N ALA A 170 1.57 -2.28 22.83
CA ALA A 170 0.13 -2.48 22.72
C ALA A 170 -0.67 -1.39 23.45
N LYS A 171 -0.21 -0.97 24.63
CA LYS A 171 -0.89 0.08 25.41
C LYS A 171 -0.76 1.44 24.71
N ALA A 172 0.45 1.87 24.38
CA ALA A 172 0.69 3.20 23.80
C ALA A 172 0.05 3.35 22.43
N LEU A 173 0.21 2.35 21.56
CA LEU A 173 -0.41 2.35 20.23
C LEU A 173 -1.93 2.19 20.32
N GLY A 174 -2.43 1.34 21.22
CA GLY A 174 -3.87 1.16 21.43
C GLY A 174 -4.57 2.43 21.92
N GLU A 175 -3.99 3.11 22.92
CA GLU A 175 -4.50 4.39 23.43
C GLU A 175 -4.47 5.49 22.37
N ASP A 176 -3.44 5.54 21.54
CA ASP A 176 -3.38 6.53 20.47
C ASP A 176 -4.35 6.21 19.32
N ASN A 177 -4.38 4.98 18.85
CA ASN A 177 -5.30 4.50 17.82
C ASN A 177 -6.76 4.79 18.19
N ALA A 178 -7.15 4.59 19.45
CA ALA A 178 -8.52 4.84 19.92
C ALA A 178 -8.99 6.31 19.80
N LYS A 179 -8.07 7.27 19.63
CA LYS A 179 -8.40 8.69 19.45
C LYS A 179 -8.98 8.98 18.07
N TRP A 180 -8.53 8.27 17.04
CA TRP A 180 -8.75 8.66 15.65
C TRP A 180 -9.16 7.51 14.71
N LEU A 181 -8.88 6.25 15.07
CA LEU A 181 -9.32 5.09 14.32
C LEU A 181 -10.71 4.63 14.75
N ALA A 182 -11.52 4.21 13.79
CA ALA A 182 -12.76 3.52 14.07
C ALA A 182 -12.46 2.15 14.73
N PRO A 183 -13.10 1.84 15.86
CA PRO A 183 -12.89 0.57 16.55
C PRO A 183 -13.09 -0.64 15.63
N GLY A 184 -12.11 -1.55 15.58
CA GLY A 184 -12.17 -2.77 14.78
C GLY A 184 -12.05 -2.55 13.26
N LYS A 185 -11.70 -1.35 12.81
CA LYS A 185 -11.55 -1.03 11.37
C LYS A 185 -10.11 -0.78 10.92
N LEU A 186 -9.14 -1.00 11.80
CA LEU A 186 -7.75 -1.18 11.40
C LEU A 186 -7.60 -2.59 10.85
N LEU A 187 -7.32 -2.70 9.55
CA LEU A 187 -7.03 -3.97 8.90
C LEU A 187 -5.53 -4.06 8.62
N MET A 188 -4.98 -5.26 8.72
CA MET A 188 -3.56 -5.52 8.48
C MET A 188 -3.41 -6.67 7.48
N LEU A 189 -2.55 -6.49 6.48
CA LEU A 189 -2.20 -7.52 5.50
C LEU A 189 -0.67 -7.69 5.51
N PRO A 190 -0.17 -8.82 6.06
CA PRO A 190 1.24 -9.15 5.98
C PRO A 190 1.57 -9.53 4.53
N VAL A 191 2.61 -8.91 3.96
CA VAL A 191 3.04 -9.20 2.59
C VAL A 191 4.55 -9.38 2.53
N ASN A 192 4.98 -10.29 1.65
CA ASN A 192 6.37 -10.34 1.21
C ASN A 192 6.57 -9.31 0.09
N VAL A 193 7.74 -8.68 0.04
CA VAL A 193 8.00 -7.57 -0.87
C VAL A 193 8.88 -8.02 -2.01
N ALA A 194 8.46 -7.81 -3.25
CA ALA A 194 9.38 -7.67 -4.38
C ALA A 194 9.39 -6.19 -4.78
N THR A 195 10.57 -5.63 -5.03
CA THR A 195 10.69 -4.25 -5.52
C THR A 195 11.32 -4.28 -6.91
N ILE A 196 10.59 -3.71 -7.87
CA ILE A 196 11.02 -3.58 -9.26
C ILE A 196 11.38 -2.12 -9.46
N ILE A 197 12.67 -1.83 -9.68
CA ILE A 197 13.14 -0.49 -10.04
C ILE A 197 13.60 -0.58 -11.48
N ASP A 198 12.70 -0.20 -12.39
CA ASP A 198 12.99 -0.23 -13.81
C ASP A 198 12.40 1.01 -14.48
N ASN A 199 13.30 1.91 -14.91
CA ASN A 199 12.94 3.11 -15.65
C ASN A 199 12.44 2.79 -17.09
N SER A 200 12.57 1.54 -17.54
CA SER A 200 12.18 1.09 -18.88
C SER A 200 10.85 0.33 -18.93
N MET A 201 10.25 -0.08 -17.81
CA MET A 201 8.92 -0.73 -17.86
C MET A 201 7.84 0.20 -18.42
N CYS A 202 7.96 1.52 -18.23
CA CYS A 202 7.08 2.49 -18.90
C CYS A 202 7.37 2.65 -20.41
N HIS A 203 8.54 2.23 -20.88
CA HIS A 203 8.95 2.30 -22.29
C HIS A 203 8.78 0.98 -23.07
N MET A 204 8.73 -0.17 -22.39
CA MET A 204 8.48 -1.47 -23.05
C MET A 204 7.08 -1.56 -23.67
N VAL A 205 6.13 -0.76 -23.20
CA VAL A 205 4.82 -0.62 -23.85
C VAL A 205 4.94 0.14 -25.18
N ILE A 206 5.91 1.06 -25.31
CA ILE A 206 6.03 1.95 -26.48
C ILE A 206 6.92 1.35 -27.60
N GLU A 207 7.94 0.55 -27.26
CA GLU A 207 8.94 0.11 -28.25
C GLU A 207 8.53 -1.11 -29.10
N ASN A 208 7.48 -1.84 -28.75
CA ASN A 208 6.96 -2.92 -29.62
C ASN A 208 6.10 -2.42 -30.80
N SER A 209 5.93 -1.10 -30.96
CA SER A 209 5.17 -0.48 -32.05
C SER A 209 6.02 -0.08 -33.29
N LYS A 210 7.31 -0.43 -33.35
CA LYS A 210 8.14 -0.19 -34.54
C LYS A 210 8.78 -1.49 -35.05
N GLY A 211 8.00 -2.18 -35.89
CA GLY A 211 8.56 -3.02 -36.96
C GLY A 211 9.26 -2.19 -38.03
#